data_AF-A0A7Y5NLQ2-F1
#
_entry.id   AF-A0A7Y5NLQ2-F1
#
_cell.length_a   1.000
_cell.length_b   1.000
_cell.length_c   1.000
_cell.angle_alpha   90.00
_cell.angle_beta   90.00
_cell.angle_gamma   90.00
#
_symmetry.space_group_name_H-M   'P 1'
#
loop_
_entity.id
_entity.type
_entity.pdbx_description
1 polymer ?
#
loop_
_entity_poly.entity_id
_entity_poly.type
_entity_poly.pdbx_seq_one_letter_code
_entity_poly.pdbx_strand_id
1 'polypeptide(L)'
;MWGRVPVLAAALALAGCGGGIGGYCYEAVQCEGGNDLDEDACNIAFQEMADLSDIQGCASEFDEWFECVEEESRCNDDHYHPDEDSCGSQWERLDECADLGGDF
;
A
#
# COMPACT_ATOMS: atom_id res chain seq x y z
N MET A 1 49.40 16.49 11.02
CA MET A 1 49.82 15.20 10.42
C MET A 1 48.90 14.12 10.95
N TRP A 2 48.36 13.29 10.06
CA TRP A 2 47.56 12.07 10.30
C TRP A 2 46.10 12.34 10.72
N GLY A 3 45.07 11.71 10.16
CA GLY A 3 45.02 10.65 9.16
C GLY A 3 43.59 10.57 8.60
N ARG A 4 43.49 10.11 7.35
CA ARG A 4 42.25 9.86 6.62
C ARG A 4 41.41 8.82 7.37
N VAL A 5 40.17 9.14 7.70
CA VAL A 5 39.14 8.13 8.01
C VAL A 5 38.27 7.98 6.76
N PRO A 6 38.31 6.85 6.05
CA PRO A 6 37.34 6.54 5.02
C PRO A 6 36.10 5.94 5.69
N VAL A 7 35.01 6.71 5.74
CA VAL A 7 33.66 6.16 6.01
C VAL A 7 33.03 5.96 4.63
N LEU A 8 33.25 4.81 3.99
CA LEU A 8 32.31 3.68 3.96
C LEU A 8 30.84 4.11 3.83
N ALA A 9 30.36 4.02 2.58
CA ALA A 9 29.00 3.69 2.15
C ALA A 9 27.84 4.25 3.00
N ALA A 10 27.34 5.43 2.63
CA ALA A 10 25.94 5.78 2.84
C ALA A 10 25.12 5.23 1.67
N ALA A 11 24.87 3.92 1.69
CA ALA A 11 23.74 3.31 0.99
C ALA A 11 22.64 3.16 2.05
N LEU A 12 21.87 4.22 2.26
CA LEU A 12 20.75 4.22 3.20
C LEU A 12 19.58 4.98 2.56
N ALA A 13 18.43 4.30 2.59
CA ALA A 13 17.06 4.78 2.33
C ALA A 13 16.66 4.99 0.85
N LEU A 14 16.45 3.88 0.12
CA LEU A 14 15.53 3.87 -1.03
C LEU A 14 14.17 3.22 -0.70
N ALA A 15 13.90 2.87 0.56
CA ALA A 15 12.58 2.40 1.00
C ALA A 15 11.90 3.51 1.80
N GLY A 16 10.71 3.94 1.39
CA GLY A 16 9.85 4.79 2.22
C GLY A 16 9.39 6.13 1.63
N CYS A 17 9.33 6.28 0.31
CA CYS A 17 8.38 7.23 -0.30
C CYS A 17 7.31 6.44 -1.06
N GLY A 18 6.67 5.48 -0.39
CA GLY A 18 5.31 5.07 -0.78
C GLY A 18 4.42 6.29 -0.61
N GLY A 19 3.68 6.66 -1.66
CA GLY A 19 2.76 7.79 -1.66
C GLY A 19 1.59 7.65 -0.68
N GLY A 20 1.47 6.50 -0.03
CA GLY A 20 0.38 6.18 0.88
C GLY A 20 -0.93 6.06 0.12
N ILE A 21 -2.05 5.97 0.84
CA ILE A 21 -3.39 5.83 0.26
C ILE A 21 -3.66 6.90 -0.82
N GLY A 22 -3.28 8.15 -0.56
CA GLY A 22 -3.48 9.24 -1.53
C GLY A 22 -2.67 9.08 -2.81
N GLY A 23 -1.41 8.68 -2.72
CA GLY A 23 -0.57 8.42 -3.89
C GLY A 23 -1.08 7.23 -4.71
N TYR A 24 -1.40 6.13 -4.03
CA TYR A 24 -1.98 4.94 -4.63
C TYR A 24 -3.27 5.26 -5.40
N CYS A 25 -4.22 5.95 -4.74
CA CYS A 25 -5.52 6.26 -5.34
C CYS A 25 -5.42 7.22 -6.52
N TYR A 26 -4.52 8.20 -6.44
CA TYR A 26 -4.23 9.07 -7.58
C TYR A 26 -3.72 8.26 -8.78
N GLU A 27 -2.73 7.39 -8.57
CA GLU A 27 -2.18 6.58 -9.66
C GLU A 27 -3.20 5.60 -10.25
N ALA A 28 -4.04 5.00 -9.39
CA ALA A 28 -5.11 4.11 -9.81
C ALA A 28 -6.12 4.83 -10.70
N VAL A 29 -6.64 5.98 -10.26
CA VAL A 29 -7.63 6.75 -11.01
C VAL A 29 -7.08 7.30 -12.33
N GLN A 30 -5.82 7.72 -12.35
CA GLN A 30 -5.16 8.15 -13.59
C GLN A 30 -5.01 7.00 -14.59
N CYS A 31 -4.76 5.77 -14.12
CA CYS A 31 -4.71 4.59 -14.98
C CYS A 31 -6.09 4.21 -15.52
N GLU A 32 -7.12 4.24 -14.67
CA GLU A 32 -8.47 3.76 -14.98
C GLU A 32 -9.33 4.80 -15.71
N GLY A 33 -8.81 6.02 -15.92
CA GLY A 33 -9.51 7.11 -16.60
C GLY A 33 -10.65 7.71 -15.78
N GLY A 34 -10.55 7.65 -14.45
CA GLY A 34 -11.53 8.23 -13.53
C GLY A 34 -11.36 9.75 -13.34
N ASN A 35 -12.10 10.29 -12.38
CA ASN A 35 -12.11 11.71 -12.02
C ASN A 35 -11.90 11.89 -10.50
N ASP A 36 -11.88 13.15 -10.05
CA ASP A 36 -11.65 13.51 -8.64
C ASP A 36 -12.59 12.79 -7.65
N LEU A 37 -13.84 12.48 -8.05
CA LEU A 37 -14.76 11.74 -7.18
C LEU A 37 -14.38 10.26 -7.03
N ASP A 38 -13.76 9.68 -8.05
CA ASP A 38 -13.25 8.31 -8.00
C ASP A 38 -12.00 8.26 -7.11
N GLU A 39 -11.16 9.30 -7.15
CA GLU A 39 -10.00 9.44 -6.26
C GLU A 39 -10.43 9.60 -4.81
N ASP A 40 -11.42 10.45 -4.54
CA ASP A 40 -12.01 10.62 -3.20
C ASP A 40 -12.62 9.30 -2.69
N ALA A 41 -13.36 8.59 -3.54
CA ALA A 41 -13.98 7.31 -3.18
C ALA A 41 -12.92 6.24 -2.85
N CYS A 42 -11.84 6.16 -3.64
CA CYS A 42 -10.71 5.29 -3.35
C CYS A 42 -10.08 5.63 -2.00
N ASN A 43 -9.78 6.92 -1.77
CA ASN A 43 -9.16 7.37 -0.52
C ASN A 43 -10.01 7.01 0.70
N ILE A 44 -11.33 7.23 0.61
CA ILE A 44 -12.27 6.90 1.68
C ILE A 44 -12.30 5.39 1.94
N ALA A 45 -12.35 4.56 0.89
CA ALA A 45 -12.42 3.11 1.04
C ALA A 45 -11.19 2.54 1.78
N PHE A 46 -9.98 2.97 1.41
CA PHE A 46 -8.77 2.52 2.09
C PHE A 46 -8.64 3.11 3.51
N GLN A 47 -9.08 4.34 3.73
CA GLN A 47 -9.11 4.92 5.09
C GLN A 47 -10.09 4.19 5.99
N GLU A 48 -11.28 3.83 5.50
CA GLU A 48 -12.25 3.03 6.25
C GLU A 48 -11.70 1.65 6.59
N MET A 49 -11.00 1.00 5.66
CA MET A 49 -10.36 -0.30 5.94
C MET A 49 -9.22 -0.18 6.96
N ALA A 50 -8.41 0.88 6.89
CA ALA A 50 -7.37 1.18 7.87
C ALA A 50 -7.97 1.41 9.26
N ASP A 51 -9.02 2.24 9.35
CA ASP A 51 -9.72 2.56 10.59
C ASP A 51 -10.39 1.32 11.21
N LEU A 52 -11.05 0.49 10.39
CA LEU A 52 -11.65 -0.77 10.84
C LEU A 52 -10.59 -1.74 11.37
N SER A 53 -9.45 -1.83 10.68
CA SER A 53 -8.33 -2.67 11.11
C SER A 53 -7.73 -2.15 12.42
N ASP A 54 -7.55 -0.84 12.58
CA ASP A 54 -7.05 -0.22 13.82
C ASP A 54 -8.01 -0.44 15.01
N ILE A 55 -9.33 -0.28 14.79
CA ILE A 55 -10.35 -0.57 15.81
C ILE A 55 -10.26 -2.02 16.30
N GLN A 56 -9.87 -2.95 15.42
CA GLN A 56 -9.72 -4.37 15.75
C GLN A 56 -8.30 -4.73 16.24
N GLY A 57 -7.37 -3.77 16.28
CA GLY A 57 -5.99 -4.00 16.71
C GLY A 57 -5.10 -4.63 15.63
N CYS A 58 -5.51 -4.55 14.37
CA CYS A 58 -4.91 -5.15 13.18
C CYS A 58 -4.28 -4.11 12.24
N ALA A 59 -3.94 -2.93 12.75
CA ALA A 59 -3.35 -1.86 11.96
C ALA A 59 -2.04 -2.29 11.28
N SER A 60 -1.23 -3.13 11.95
CA SER A 60 0.01 -3.66 11.37
C SER A 60 -0.22 -4.55 10.16
N GLU A 61 -1.24 -5.39 10.20
CA GLU A 61 -1.61 -6.30 9.13
C GLU A 61 -2.15 -5.53 7.93
N PHE A 62 -2.89 -4.44 8.19
CA PHE A 62 -3.33 -3.51 7.15
C PHE A 62 -2.12 -2.83 6.49
N ASP A 63 -1.20 -2.28 7.28
CA ASP A 63 0.00 -1.61 6.77
C ASP A 63 0.84 -2.57 5.91
N GLU A 64 1.06 -3.81 6.36
CA GLU A 64 1.81 -4.82 5.60
C GLU A 64 1.11 -5.21 4.28
N TRP A 65 -0.22 -5.30 4.28
CA TRP A 65 -0.99 -5.57 3.07
C TRP A 65 -0.97 -4.38 2.11
N PHE A 66 -1.20 -3.18 2.62
CA PHE A 66 -1.24 -1.97 1.82
C PHE A 66 0.13 -1.66 1.20
N GLU A 67 1.23 -1.86 1.95
CA GLU A 67 2.60 -1.73 1.43
C GLU A 67 2.83 -2.68 0.25
N CYS A 68 2.40 -3.94 0.35
CA CYS A 68 2.48 -4.88 -0.77
C CYS A 68 1.67 -4.41 -1.97
N VAL A 69 0.42 -3.98 -1.75
CA VAL A 69 -0.47 -3.52 -2.82
C VAL A 69 0.15 -2.31 -3.52
N GLU A 70 0.68 -1.35 -2.77
CA GLU A 70 1.33 -0.17 -3.31
C GLU A 70 2.59 -0.52 -4.12
N GLU A 71 3.45 -1.43 -3.62
CA GLU A 71 4.69 -1.80 -4.29
C GLU A 71 4.48 -2.63 -5.57
N GLU A 72 3.50 -3.53 -5.56
CA GLU A 72 3.27 -4.48 -6.65
C GLU A 72 2.28 -3.96 -7.70
N SER A 73 1.50 -2.93 -7.36
CA SER A 73 0.53 -2.34 -8.28
C SER A 73 1.21 -1.63 -9.44
N ARG A 74 0.60 -1.79 -10.61
CA ARG A 74 1.00 -1.07 -11.81
C ARG A 74 -0.17 -0.97 -12.76
N CYS A 75 -0.13 0.05 -13.61
CA CYS A 75 -1.13 0.23 -14.65
C CYS A 75 -0.93 -0.80 -15.77
N ASN A 76 -1.91 -1.67 -15.98
CA ASN A 76 -1.92 -2.65 -17.06
C ASN A 76 -3.31 -2.71 -17.69
N ASP A 77 -3.40 -2.46 -19.00
CA ASP A 77 -4.66 -2.44 -19.76
C ASP A 77 -5.79 -1.64 -19.07
N ASP A 78 -5.49 -0.41 -18.63
CA ASP A 78 -6.41 0.49 -17.92
C ASP A 78 -6.89 -0.05 -16.55
N HIS A 79 -6.13 -0.94 -15.92
CA HIS A 79 -6.37 -1.47 -14.57
C HIS A 79 -5.15 -1.30 -13.68
N TYR A 80 -5.31 -0.67 -12.51
CA TYR A 80 -4.22 -0.48 -11.55
C TYR A 80 -4.38 -1.42 -10.35
N HIS A 81 -3.62 -2.51 -10.37
CA HIS A 81 -3.69 -3.56 -9.36
C HIS A 81 -2.38 -4.35 -9.32
N PRO A 82 -2.08 -5.02 -8.21
CA PRO A 82 -1.00 -6.00 -8.18
C PRO A 82 -1.37 -7.20 -9.08
N ASP A 83 -0.37 -7.98 -9.50
CA ASP A 83 -0.65 -9.23 -10.21
C ASP A 83 -1.48 -10.19 -9.34
N GLU A 84 -2.22 -11.08 -10.00
CA GLU A 84 -2.87 -12.22 -9.35
C GLU A 84 -1.82 -12.96 -8.50
N ASP A 85 -2.07 -13.09 -7.20
CA ASP A 85 -1.22 -13.70 -6.16
C ASP A 85 -0.14 -12.84 -5.47
N SER A 86 0.22 -11.65 -5.96
CA SER A 86 1.36 -10.87 -5.38
C SER A 86 1.17 -10.53 -3.89
N CYS A 87 -0.06 -10.23 -3.46
CA CYS A 87 -0.36 -9.78 -2.08
C CYS A 87 -1.35 -10.68 -1.32
N GLY A 88 -1.57 -11.91 -1.81
CA GLY A 88 -2.56 -12.83 -1.23
C GLY A 88 -2.25 -13.21 0.22
N SER A 89 -0.97 -13.41 0.57
CA SER A 89 -0.57 -13.82 1.93
C SER A 89 -0.71 -12.70 2.97
N GLN A 90 -0.55 -11.45 2.56
CA GLN A 90 -0.74 -10.27 3.39
C GLN A 90 -2.23 -10.06 3.60
N TRP A 91 -3.02 -10.22 2.53
CA TRP A 91 -4.47 -10.17 2.60
C TRP A 91 -5.04 -11.23 3.55
N GLU A 92 -4.61 -12.49 3.46
CA GLU A 92 -5.09 -13.57 4.34
C GLU A 92 -4.82 -13.25 5.83
N ARG A 93 -3.66 -12.66 6.14
CA ARG A 93 -3.32 -12.25 7.51
C ARG A 93 -4.17 -11.07 8.00
N LEU A 94 -4.44 -10.10 7.13
CA LEU A 94 -5.34 -8.99 7.42
C LEU A 94 -6.77 -9.48 7.64
N ASP A 95 -7.28 -10.33 6.75
CA ASP A 95 -8.62 -10.91 6.84
C ASP A 95 -8.79 -11.76 8.10
N GLU A 96 -7.81 -12.62 8.42
CA GLU A 96 -7.82 -13.42 9.66
C GLU A 96 -7.79 -12.52 10.92
N CYS A 97 -7.08 -11.39 10.88
CA CYS A 97 -6.97 -10.50 12.03
C CYS A 97 -8.22 -9.64 12.21
N ALA A 98 -8.62 -8.92 11.17
CA ALA A 98 -9.65 -7.91 11.20
C ALA A 98 -11.04 -8.45 10.84
N ASP A 99 -11.19 -9.76 10.61
CA ASP A 99 -12.48 -10.42 10.28
C ASP A 99 -13.30 -9.54 9.31
N LEU A 100 -12.68 -9.12 8.20
CA LEU A 100 -13.23 -8.13 7.26
C LEU A 100 -14.45 -8.67 6.50
N GLY A 101 -14.94 -9.85 6.87
CA GLY A 101 -16.18 -10.45 6.42
C GLY A 101 -15.95 -11.45 5.30
N GLY A 102 -15.59 -12.68 5.69
CA GLY A 102 -15.70 -13.85 4.83
C GLY A 102 -17.12 -14.07 4.29
N ASP A 103 -17.18 -14.51 3.03
CA ASP A 103 -18.33 -14.86 2.18
C ASP A 103 -19.15 -13.69 1.55
N PHE A 104 -18.70 -13.21 0.38
CA PHE A 104 -19.55 -12.58 -0.65
C PHE A 104 -19.68 -13.48 -1.88
#